data_AF-A0AAJ2EI91-F1
#
_entry.id   AF-A0AAJ2EI91-F1
#
_cell.length_a   1.000
_cell.length_b   1.000
_cell.length_c   1.000
_cell.angle_alpha   90.00
_cell.angle_beta   90.00
_cell.angle_gamma   90.00
#
_symmetry.space_group_name_H-M   'P 1'
#
loop_
_entity.id
_entity.type
_entity.pdbx_description
1 polymer ?
#
loop_
_entity_poly.entity_id
_entity_poly.type
_entity_poly.pdbx_seq_one_letter_code
_entity_poly.pdbx_strand_id
1 'polypeptide(L)' 'MRKGSVSLGEVAARASHINIACSRCDRKGRYRLSRLIAEYREDFAMTDLGAERAVCPRRTAAAQHER' A
#
# COMPACT_ATOMS: atom_id res chain seq x y z
N MET A 1 -6.58 -17.61 5.15
CA MET A 1 -6.01 -16.45 5.89
C MET A 1 -4.70 -16.88 6.54
N ARG A 2 -3.58 -16.21 6.23
CA ARG A 2 -2.32 -16.42 6.97
C ARG A 2 -2.54 -15.96 8.41
N LYS A 3 -2.43 -16.86 9.39
CA LYS A 3 -2.61 -16.56 10.83
C LYS A 3 -1.61 -15.46 11.22
N GLY A 4 -2.08 -14.21 11.35
CA GLY A 4 -1.26 -13.07 11.77
C GLY A 4 -1.22 -11.86 10.83
N SER A 5 -1.86 -11.90 9.65
CA SER A 5 -2.01 -10.71 8.81
C SER A 5 -3.46 -10.25 8.73
N VAL A 6 -3.67 -8.94 8.85
CA VAL A 6 -4.96 -8.29 8.56
C VAL A 6 -5.12 -8.19 7.04
N SER A 7 -6.30 -8.52 6.54
CA SER A 7 -6.66 -8.41 5.11
C SER A 7 -7.24 -7.03 4.75
N LEU A 8 -7.24 -6.67 3.47
CA LEU A 8 -7.89 -5.45 2.99
C LEU A 8 -9.39 -5.42 3.31
N GLY A 9 -10.08 -6.55 3.22
CA GLY A 9 -11.49 -6.69 3.58
C GLY A 9 -11.76 -6.37 5.05
N GLU A 10 -10.94 -6.89 5.96
CA GLU A 10 -11.04 -6.58 7.40
C GLU A 10 -10.83 -5.09 7.70
N VAL A 11 -9.94 -4.42 6.98
CA VAL A 11 -9.74 -2.96 7.11
C VAL A 11 -10.94 -2.21 6.54
N ALA A 12 -11.46 -2.63 5.38
CA ALA A 12 -12.61 -2.00 4.73
C ALA A 12 -13.91 -2.11 5.53
N ALA A 13 -14.05 -3.15 6.35
CA ALA A 13 -15.16 -3.28 7.28
C ALA A 13 -15.17 -2.19 8.38
N ARG A 14 -14.03 -1.54 8.62
CA ARG A 14 -13.84 -0.57 9.71
C ARG A 14 -13.57 0.86 9.23
N ALA A 15 -13.14 1.02 7.99
CA ALA A 15 -12.80 2.30 7.39
C ALA A 15 -13.11 2.32 5.90
N SER A 16 -13.42 3.49 5.34
CA SER A 16 -13.62 3.64 3.89
C SER A 16 -12.35 4.03 3.15
N HIS A 17 -11.35 4.59 3.85
CA HIS A 17 -10.11 5.09 3.27
C HIS A 17 -8.89 4.73 4.11
N ILE A 18 -7.74 4.63 3.45
CA ILE A 18 -6.42 4.53 4.07
C ILE A 18 -5.50 5.63 3.55
N ASN A 19 -4.65 6.16 4.44
CA ASN A 19 -3.59 7.08 4.08
C ASN A 19 -2.28 6.29 3.94
N ILE A 20 -1.63 6.39 2.79
CA ILE A 20 -0.32 5.83 2.55
C ILE A 20 0.66 6.99 2.41
N ALA A 21 1.69 7.01 3.26
CA ALA A 21 2.75 8.00 3.23
C ALA A 21 4.09 7.31 2.94
N CYS A 22 4.84 7.82 1.97
CA CYS A 22 6.21 7.41 1.75
C CYS A 22 7.14 8.25 2.63
N SER A 23 7.82 7.62 3.60
CA SER A 23 8.78 8.32 4.48
C SER A 23 10.00 8.91 3.75
N ARG A 24 10.33 8.41 2.55
CA ARG A 24 11.45 8.90 1.74
C ARG A 24 11.11 10.11 0.90
N CYS A 25 9.86 10.20 0.42
CA CYS A 25 9.48 11.25 -0.52
C CYS A 25 8.32 12.14 -0.08
N ASP A 26 7.85 11.96 1.15
CA ASP A 26 6.69 12.65 1.72
C ASP A 26 5.42 12.56 0.87
N ARG A 27 5.41 11.70 -0.15
CA ARG A 27 4.21 11.45 -0.94
C ARG A 27 3.17 10.84 -0.03
N LYS A 28 2.08 11.58 0.16
CA LYS A 28 0.90 11.16 0.91
C LYS A 28 -0.23 10.96 -0.08
N GLY A 29 -0.85 9.80 -0.06
CA GLY A 29 -2.02 9.48 -0.86
C GLY A 29 -3.13 8.93 0.02
N ARG A 30 -4.35 9.43 -0.17
CA ARG A 30 -5.56 8.88 0.45
C ARG A 30 -6.26 7.99 -0.56
N TYR A 31 -6.38 6.70 -0.25
CA TYR A 31 -6.94 5.70 -1.13
C TYR A 31 -8.27 5.18 -0.59
N ARG A 32 -9.26 5.01 -1.47
CA ARG A 32 -10.50 4.31 -1.15
C ARG A 32 -10.24 2.81 -1.01
N LEU A 33 -10.64 2.23 0.11
CA LEU A 33 -10.43 0.81 0.38
C LEU A 33 -11.22 -0.07 -0.60
N SER A 34 -12.42 0.36 -1.02
CA SER A 34 -13.21 -0.34 -2.05
C SER A 34 -12.46 -0.44 -3.39
N ARG A 35 -11.72 0.62 -3.78
CA ARG A 35 -10.90 0.60 -4.99
C ARG A 35 -9.69 -0.33 -4.84
N LEU A 36 -9.06 -0.34 -3.68
CA LEU A 36 -7.94 -1.25 -3.39
C LEU A 36 -8.38 -2.71 -3.39
N ILE A 37 -9.55 -3.02 -2.85
CA ILE A 37 -10.14 -4.37 -2.88
C ILE A 37 -10.45 -4.79 -4.33
N ALA A 38 -11.00 -3.90 -5.14
CA ALA A 38 -11.25 -4.20 -6.55
C ALA A 38 -9.95 -4.56 -7.30
N GLU A 39 -8.85 -3.90 -6.96
CA GLU A 39 -7.54 -4.09 -7.60
C GLU A 39 -6.81 -5.35 -7.08
N TYR A 40 -6.76 -5.54 -5.75
CA TYR A 40 -5.91 -6.56 -5.11
C TYR A 40 -6.66 -7.75 -4.50
N ARG A 41 -8.00 -7.72 -4.52
CA ARG A 41 -8.92 -8.64 -3.80
C ARG A 41 -9.02 -8.34 -2.30
N GLU A 42 -10.08 -8.85 -1.69
CA GLU A 42 -10.41 -8.62 -0.28
C GLU A 42 -9.44 -9.33 0.67
N ASP A 43 -8.98 -10.53 0.29
CA ASP A 43 -8.10 -11.39 1.08
C ASP A 43 -6.63 -10.95 1.05
N PHE A 44 -6.32 -9.90 0.29
CA PHE A 44 -4.99 -9.35 0.15
C PHE A 44 -4.43 -8.87 1.50
N ALA A 45 -3.20 -9.28 1.80
CA ALA A 45 -2.55 -8.95 3.07
C ALA A 45 -2.11 -7.48 3.11
N MET A 46 -2.48 -6.78 4.18
CA MET A 46 -2.07 -5.39 4.42
C MET A 46 -0.55 -5.21 4.45
N THR A 47 0.20 -6.23 4.87
CA THR A 47 1.68 -6.22 4.90
C THR A 47 2.29 -6.10 3.51
N ASP A 48 1.61 -6.63 2.49
CA ASP A 48 2.12 -6.68 1.11
C ASP A 48 1.77 -5.40 0.34
N LEU A 49 0.79 -4.62 0.81
CA LEU A 49 0.31 -3.39 0.17
C LEU A 49 1.42 -2.33 0.02
N GLY A 50 2.32 -2.26 0.99
CA GLY A 50 3.45 -1.35 0.96
C GLY A 50 4.42 -1.65 -0.17
N ALA A 51 4.66 -2.93 -0.48
CA ALA A 51 5.54 -3.35 -1.57
C ALA A 51 4.90 -3.04 -2.93
N GLU A 52 3.62 -3.35 -3.11
CA GLU A 52 2.86 -3.06 -4.34
C GLU A 52 2.77 -1.56 -4.64
N ARG A 53 2.64 -0.72 -3.61
CA ARG A 53 2.58 0.74 -3.77
C ARG A 53 3.93 1.43 -3.71
N ALA A 54 5.03 0.67 -3.63
CA ALA A 54 6.38 1.21 -3.56
C ALA A 54 6.91 1.80 -4.89
N VAL A 55 6.02 2.24 -5.79
CA VAL A 55 6.33 2.97 -7.03
C VAL A 55 6.68 4.42 -6.69
N CYS A 56 7.74 4.60 -5.92
CA CYS A 56 8.29 5.91 -5.59
C CYS A 56 9.36 6.28 -6.63
N PRO A 57 9.17 7.32 -7.46
CA PRO A 57 10.14 7.71 -8.49
C PRO A 57 11.48 8.15 -7.87
N ARG A 58 11.46 8.69 -6.64
CA ARG A 58 12.69 8.99 -5.89
C ARG A 58 13.43 7.73 -5.41
N ARG A 59 12.75 6.59 -5.26
CA ARG A 59 13.38 5.30 -4.93
C ARG A 59 14.17 4.76 -6.13
N THR A 60 13.66 4.95 -7.35
CA THR A 60 14.34 4.55 -8.58
C THR A 60 15.48 5.51 -8.95
N ALA A 61 15.34 6.81 -8.69
CA ALA A 61 16.41 7.79 -8.94
C ALA A 61 17.64 7.56 -8.06
N ALA A 62 17.47 7.12 -6.81
CA ALA A 62 18.58 6.77 -5.92
C ALA A 62 19.38 5.54 -6.42
N ALA A 63 18.77 4.66 -7.23
CA ALA A 63 19.45 3.51 -7.82
C ALA A 63 20.23 3.85 -9.11
N GLN A 64 20.14 5.08 -9.63
CA GLN A 64 20.88 5.53 -10.82
C GLN A 64 22.09 6.43 -10.48
N HIS A 65 22.40 6.59 -9.19
CA HIS A 65 23.57 7.36 -8.74
C HIS A 65 24.60 6.49 -8.01
N GLU A 66 24.81 5.28 -8.52
CA GLU A 66 25.95 4.42 -8.16
C GLU A 66 26.57 3.97 -9.49
N ARG A 67 27.58 4.72 -9.94
CA ARG A 67 28.42 4.49 -11.12
C ARG A 67 29.87 4.47 -10.68
#